data_AF-A0A955Y573-F1
#
_entry.id   AF-A0A955Y573-F1
#
_cell.length_a   1.000
_cell.length_b   1.000
_cell.length_c   1.000
_cell.angle_alpha   90.00
_cell.angle_beta   90.00
_cell.angle_gamma   90.00
#
_symmetry.space_group_name_H-M   'P 1'
#
loop_
_entity.id
_entity.type
_entity.pdbx_description
1 polymer ?
#
loop_
_entity_poly.entity_id
_entity_poly.type
_entity_poly.pdbx_seq_one_letter_code
_entity_poly.pdbx_strand_id
1 'polypeptide(L)'
;MEKGARVRVVRGRKVPIGTVGTVFWVGDNPYGDGQRLGIEGDDGETYWTAGKNCEVTEEEAPEIEPPEKGARVAFEEDGEAHEGEVFWSGPAKSGNGFRVGVRCDDGETRWVDARKCTLAADPAEEDEPPPF
;
A
#
# COMPACT_ATOMS: atom_id res chain seq x y z
N MET A 1 4.07 0.93 -22.87
CA MET A 1 4.53 0.87 -21.46
C MET A 1 4.83 -0.56 -21.12
N GLU A 2 5.80 -0.77 -20.25
CA GLU A 2 6.36 -2.10 -19.97
C GLU A 2 6.12 -2.47 -18.51
N LYS A 3 6.08 -3.77 -18.22
CA LYS A 3 6.04 -4.25 -16.82
C LYS A 3 7.32 -3.82 -16.10
N GLY A 4 7.18 -3.29 -14.89
CA GLY A 4 8.24 -2.73 -14.08
C GLY A 4 8.47 -1.23 -14.29
N ALA A 5 7.83 -0.60 -15.29
CA ALA A 5 7.94 0.83 -15.48
C ALA A 5 7.22 1.59 -14.36
N ARG A 6 7.87 2.63 -13.83
CA ARG A 6 7.24 3.65 -13.00
C ARG A 6 6.38 4.55 -13.85
N VAL A 7 5.15 4.78 -13.43
CA VAL A 7 4.20 5.60 -14.17
C VAL A 7 3.41 6.51 -13.25
N ARG A 8 3.06 7.69 -13.77
CA ARG A 8 2.14 8.64 -13.17
C ARG A 8 0.87 8.71 -13.99
N VAL A 9 -0.28 8.67 -13.34
CA VAL A 9 -1.58 8.87 -13.97
C VAL A 9 -1.76 10.37 -14.23
N VAL A 10 -1.90 10.76 -15.49
CA VAL A 10 -2.03 12.17 -15.90
C VAL A 10 -3.42 12.53 -16.41
N ARG A 11 -4.25 11.52 -16.71
CA ARG A 11 -5.63 11.70 -17.14
C ARG A 11 -6.49 10.49 -16.80
N GLY A 12 -7.80 10.64 -16.94
CA GLY A 12 -8.77 9.57 -16.71
C GLY A 12 -9.70 9.89 -15.53
N ARG A 13 -10.85 9.23 -15.50
CA ARG A 13 -11.89 9.45 -14.49
C ARG A 13 -11.81 8.47 -13.32
N LYS A 14 -11.33 7.25 -13.58
CA LYS A 14 -11.41 6.14 -12.62
C LYS A 14 -10.26 6.12 -11.60
N VAL A 15 -9.08 6.58 -12.01
CA VAL A 15 -7.90 6.66 -11.16
C VAL A 15 -7.59 8.14 -10.92
N PRO A 16 -7.32 8.58 -9.68
CA PRO A 16 -6.96 9.96 -9.40
C PRO A 16 -5.79 10.43 -10.27
N ILE A 17 -5.88 11.67 -10.75
CA ILE A 17 -4.78 12.29 -11.50
C ILE A 17 -3.68 12.61 -10.49
N GLY A 18 -2.45 12.19 -10.80
CA GLY A 18 -1.31 12.30 -9.91
C GLY A 18 -0.95 11.00 -9.18
N THR A 19 -1.76 9.94 -9.29
CA THR A 19 -1.39 8.62 -8.75
C THR A 19 -0.08 8.14 -9.39
N VAL A 20 0.92 7.84 -8.57
CA VAL A 20 2.22 7.32 -8.98
C VAL A 20 2.34 5.89 -8.48
N GLY A 21 2.96 5.04 -9.29
CA GLY A 21 3.16 3.65 -8.96
C GLY A 21 3.95 2.88 -10.00
N THR A 22 4.04 1.58 -9.82
CA THR A 22 4.79 0.67 -10.70
C THR A 22 3.85 -0.24 -11.49
N VAL A 23 4.08 -0.38 -12.79
CA VAL A 23 3.30 -1.28 -13.65
C VAL A 23 3.64 -2.73 -13.32
N PHE A 24 2.74 -3.48 -12.69
CA PHE A 24 2.93 -4.91 -12.43
C PHE A 24 2.28 -5.81 -13.49
N TRP A 25 1.34 -5.26 -14.26
CA TRP A 25 0.60 -5.98 -15.29
C TRP A 25 0.35 -5.13 -16.55
N VAL A 26 0.51 -5.73 -17.71
CA VAL A 26 0.19 -5.15 -19.03
C VAL A 26 -0.59 -6.19 -19.82
N GLY A 27 -1.72 -5.80 -20.41
CA GLY A 27 -2.46 -6.68 -21.31
C GLY A 27 -3.34 -5.91 -22.27
N ASP A 28 -3.94 -6.65 -23.21
CA ASP A 28 -4.85 -6.08 -24.19
C ASP A 28 -6.09 -5.47 -23.53
N ASN A 29 -6.53 -4.34 -24.07
CA ASN A 29 -7.74 -3.69 -23.63
C ASN A 29 -8.95 -4.23 -24.44
N PRO A 30 -9.86 -5.02 -23.84
CA PRO A 30 -10.99 -5.59 -24.57
C PRO A 30 -12.05 -4.55 -25.02
N TYR A 31 -11.93 -3.29 -24.58
CA TYR A 31 -12.92 -2.23 -24.79
C TYR A 31 -12.46 -1.12 -25.76
N GLY A 32 -11.36 -1.30 -26.50
CA GLY A 32 -10.89 -0.37 -27.53
C GLY A 32 -9.37 -0.37 -27.70
N ASP A 33 -8.85 0.43 -28.63
CA ASP A 33 -7.42 0.49 -28.95
C ASP A 33 -6.53 0.85 -27.74
N GLY A 34 -5.46 0.07 -27.57
CA GLY A 34 -4.40 0.29 -26.59
C GLY A 34 -4.27 -0.83 -25.55
N GLN A 35 -3.34 -0.62 -24.62
CA GLN A 35 -3.03 -1.55 -23.53
C GLN A 35 -3.76 -1.12 -22.25
N ARG A 36 -4.22 -2.08 -21.46
CA ARG A 36 -4.63 -1.85 -20.07
C ARG A 36 -3.46 -2.17 -19.16
N LEU A 37 -3.27 -1.32 -18.15
CA LEU A 37 -2.21 -1.45 -17.15
C LEU A 37 -2.82 -1.74 -15.79
N GLY A 38 -2.18 -2.65 -15.07
CA GLY A 38 -2.26 -2.76 -13.62
C GLY A 38 -1.08 -2.02 -13.03
N ILE A 39 -1.37 -0.98 -12.25
CA ILE A 39 -0.40 -0.15 -11.55
C ILE A 39 -0.56 -0.44 -10.07
N GLU A 40 0.52 -0.76 -9.40
CA GLU A 40 0.56 -0.77 -7.95
C GLU A 40 1.00 0.61 -7.49
N GLY A 41 0.08 1.35 -6.88
CA GLY A 41 0.32 2.70 -6.41
C GLY A 41 1.30 2.73 -5.24
N ASP A 42 1.94 3.87 -5.06
CA ASP A 42 2.82 4.12 -3.91
C ASP A 42 2.05 4.16 -2.57
N ASP A 43 0.72 4.18 -2.61
CA ASP A 43 -0.22 4.00 -1.50
C ASP A 43 -0.54 2.52 -1.17
N GLY A 44 0.00 1.58 -1.96
CA GLY A 44 -0.28 0.15 -1.80
C GLY A 44 -1.64 -0.27 -2.35
N GLU A 45 -2.31 0.59 -3.14
CA GLU A 45 -3.52 0.23 -3.86
C GLU A 45 -3.25 -0.27 -5.28
N THR A 46 -4.14 -1.13 -5.77
CA THR A 46 -4.07 -1.63 -7.15
C THR A 46 -4.98 -0.80 -8.05
N TYR A 47 -4.37 -0.06 -8.97
CA TYR A 47 -5.07 0.76 -9.95
C TYR A 47 -5.12 0.09 -11.32
N TRP A 48 -6.31 0.11 -11.92
CA TRP A 48 -6.52 -0.38 -13.28
C TRP A 48 -6.88 0.77 -14.21
N THR A 49 -6.02 1.08 -15.17
CA THR A 49 -6.23 2.18 -16.12
C THR A 49 -5.70 1.84 -17.51
N ALA A 50 -6.06 2.63 -18.51
CA ALA A 50 -5.52 2.47 -19.86
C ALA A 50 -4.10 3.05 -19.91
N GLY A 51 -3.17 2.43 -20.62
CA GLY A 51 -1.79 2.91 -20.68
C GLY A 51 -1.64 4.31 -21.26
N LYS A 52 -2.57 4.71 -22.12
CA LYS A 52 -2.66 6.08 -22.63
C LYS A 52 -2.93 7.12 -21.53
N ASN A 53 -3.48 6.72 -20.38
CA ASN A 53 -3.79 7.62 -19.27
C ASN A 53 -2.60 7.93 -18.37
N CYS A 54 -1.49 7.24 -18.62
CA CYS A 54 -0.29 7.30 -17.80
C CYS A 54 0.87 7.88 -18.61
N GLU A 55 1.87 8.38 -17.90
CA GLU A 55 3.17 8.73 -18.44
C GLU A 55 4.26 8.06 -17.60
N VAL A 56 5.38 7.70 -18.22
CA VAL A 56 6.53 7.15 -17.49
C VAL A 56 7.10 8.26 -16.62
N THR A 57 7.43 7.94 -15.37
CA THR A 57 8.02 8.88 -14.42
C THR A 57 9.31 8.31 -13.85
N GLU A 58 10.26 9.20 -13.55
CA GLU A 58 11.52 8.89 -12.87
C GLU A 58 11.47 9.21 -11.37
N GLU A 59 10.31 9.65 -10.87
CA GLU A 59 10.10 9.87 -9.43
C GLU A 59 10.54 8.63 -8.65
N GLU A 60 11.21 8.78 -7.51
CA GLU A 60 11.63 7.66 -6.64
C GLU A 60 10.48 7.16 -5.76
N ALA A 61 10.51 5.88 -5.37
CA ALA A 61 9.40 5.28 -4.65
C ALA A 61 9.59 5.71 -3.20
N PRO A 62 8.52 6.03 -2.46
CA PRO A 62 8.69 6.35 -1.05
C PRO A 62 9.40 5.18 -0.37
N GLU A 63 10.50 5.47 0.33
CA GLU A 63 11.13 4.52 1.24
C GLU A 63 10.15 4.27 2.39
N ILE A 64 9.59 3.07 2.42
CA ILE A 64 8.64 2.66 3.45
C ILE A 64 9.38 1.75 4.41
N GLU A 65 9.52 2.17 5.66
CA GLU A 65 9.99 1.32 6.74
C GLU A 65 8.79 0.50 7.25
N PRO A 66 8.84 -0.84 7.15
CA PRO A 66 7.77 -1.65 7.70
C PRO A 66 7.73 -1.50 9.22
N PRO A 67 6.53 -1.53 9.83
CA PRO A 67 6.41 -1.55 11.28
C PRO A 67 7.19 -2.74 11.86
N GLU A 68 7.84 -2.49 13.00
CA GLU A 68 8.66 -3.49 13.67
C GLU A 68 7.79 -4.65 14.19
N LYS A 69 8.40 -5.83 14.27
CA LYS A 69 7.76 -6.98 14.90
C LYS A 69 7.51 -6.68 16.39
N GLY A 70 6.27 -6.81 16.82
CA GLY A 70 5.78 -6.48 18.15
C GLY A 70 5.06 -5.12 18.22
N ALA A 71 5.15 -4.29 17.17
CA ALA A 71 4.42 -3.03 17.13
C ALA A 71 2.91 -3.29 16.99
N ARG A 72 2.09 -2.52 17.72
CA ARG A 72 0.65 -2.47 17.44
C ARG A 72 0.40 -1.57 16.25
N VAL A 73 -0.39 -2.06 15.30
CA VAL A 73 -0.78 -1.32 14.11
C VAL A 73 -2.29 -1.33 13.94
N ALA A 74 -2.82 -0.21 13.47
CA ALA A 74 -4.18 -0.06 12.98
C ALA A 74 -4.15 -0.01 11.45
N PHE A 75 -5.08 -0.70 10.81
CA PHE A 75 -5.25 -0.68 9.36
C PHE A 75 -6.74 -0.80 9.00
N GLU A 76 -7.12 -0.30 7.83
CA GLU A 76 -8.47 -0.45 7.30
C GLU A 76 -8.48 -1.51 6.19
N GLU A 77 -9.34 -2.51 6.31
CA GLU A 77 -9.57 -3.55 5.30
C GLU A 77 -11.07 -3.63 5.02
N ASP A 78 -11.48 -3.62 3.74
CA ASP A 78 -12.89 -3.65 3.32
C ASP A 78 -13.83 -2.60 3.98
N GLY A 79 -13.26 -1.48 4.46
CA GLY A 79 -14.00 -0.41 5.15
C GLY A 79 -14.19 -0.66 6.65
N GLU A 80 -13.54 -1.69 7.19
CA GLU A 80 -13.52 -2.03 8.60
C GLU A 80 -12.14 -1.71 9.18
N ALA A 81 -12.12 -0.98 10.28
CA ALA A 81 -10.89 -0.70 11.02
C ALA A 81 -10.51 -1.92 11.85
N HIS A 82 -9.26 -2.33 11.74
CA HIS A 82 -8.69 -3.45 12.46
C HIS A 82 -7.43 -3.02 13.19
N GLU A 83 -7.25 -3.54 14.39
CA GLU A 83 -6.06 -3.33 15.20
C GLU A 83 -5.46 -4.68 15.59
N GLY A 84 -4.13 -4.71 15.68
CA GLY A 84 -3.41 -5.91 16.09
C GLY A 84 -1.92 -5.71 16.23
N GLU A 85 -1.22 -6.79 16.56
CA GLU A 85 0.22 -6.81 16.73
C GLU A 85 0.93 -7.37 15.50
N VAL A 86 1.96 -6.68 15.02
CA VAL A 86 2.82 -7.17 13.94
C VAL A 86 3.63 -8.35 14.45
N PHE A 87 3.40 -9.55 13.91
CA PHE A 87 4.22 -10.73 14.24
C PHE A 87 5.22 -11.07 13.11
N TRP A 88 5.05 -10.48 11.93
CA TRP A 88 5.90 -10.71 10.76
C TRP A 88 5.92 -9.47 9.86
N SER A 89 7.10 -9.12 9.34
CA SER A 89 7.24 -8.15 8.25
C SER A 89 8.29 -8.65 7.26
N GLY A 90 8.07 -8.39 5.97
CA GLY A 90 8.99 -8.83 4.93
C GLY A 90 8.64 -8.28 3.56
N PRO A 91 9.53 -8.38 2.56
CA PRO A 91 9.27 -7.90 1.22
C PRO A 91 8.06 -8.61 0.62
N ALA A 92 7.18 -7.84 -0.04
CA ALA A 92 6.01 -8.40 -0.70
C ALA A 92 6.43 -9.37 -1.81
N LYS A 93 5.78 -10.54 -1.87
CA LYS A 93 6.08 -11.59 -2.88
C LYS A 93 5.68 -11.19 -4.30
N SER A 94 4.84 -10.16 -4.42
CA SER A 94 4.34 -9.59 -5.67
C SER A 94 4.06 -8.12 -5.38
N GLY A 95 4.78 -7.22 -6.04
CA GLY A 95 4.68 -5.78 -5.80
C GLY A 95 5.98 -5.14 -5.32
N ASN A 96 5.94 -3.83 -5.24
CA ASN A 96 6.91 -2.94 -4.61
C ASN A 96 6.41 -2.61 -3.18
N GLY A 97 7.19 -2.98 -2.17
CA GLY A 97 6.86 -2.67 -0.77
C GLY A 97 7.02 -3.85 0.20
N PHE A 98 6.56 -3.65 1.43
CA PHE A 98 6.62 -4.64 2.51
C PHE A 98 5.22 -5.14 2.84
N ARG A 99 5.11 -6.44 3.09
CA ARG A 99 3.91 -7.07 3.62
C ARG A 99 4.10 -7.32 5.11
N VAL A 100 3.05 -7.07 5.86
CA VAL A 100 3.02 -7.15 7.31
C VAL A 100 1.95 -8.16 7.71
N GLY A 101 2.36 -9.15 8.49
CA GLY A 101 1.45 -10.08 9.15
C GLY A 101 1.07 -9.49 10.50
N VAL A 102 -0.22 -9.16 10.65
CA VAL A 102 -0.80 -8.60 11.86
C VAL A 102 -1.72 -9.63 12.48
N ARG A 103 -1.49 -9.94 13.76
CA ARG A 103 -2.41 -10.72 14.57
C ARG A 103 -3.39 -9.76 15.23
N CYS A 104 -4.62 -9.76 14.74
CA CYS A 104 -5.67 -8.86 15.18
C CYS A 104 -6.23 -9.28 16.55
N ASP A 105 -6.83 -8.34 17.28
CA ASP A 105 -7.44 -8.60 18.60
C ASP A 105 -8.64 -9.56 18.53
N ASP A 106 -9.25 -9.72 17.35
CA ASP A 106 -10.27 -10.74 17.04
C ASP A 106 -9.70 -12.17 16.96
N GLY A 107 -8.37 -12.32 17.08
CA GLY A 107 -7.64 -13.58 16.98
C GLY A 107 -7.31 -14.01 15.55
N GLU A 108 -7.74 -13.25 14.55
CA GLU A 108 -7.47 -13.53 13.15
C GLU A 108 -6.10 -13.01 12.72
N THR A 109 -5.52 -13.66 11.71
CA THR A 109 -4.26 -13.22 11.10
C THR A 109 -4.58 -12.54 9.78
N ARG A 110 -4.28 -11.24 9.70
CA ARG A 110 -4.44 -10.45 8.48
C ARG A 110 -3.08 -10.10 7.89
N TRP A 111 -3.07 -10.01 6.56
CA TRP A 111 -1.85 -9.80 5.78
C TRP A 111 -1.99 -8.52 4.97
N VAL A 112 -1.41 -7.45 5.48
CA VAL A 112 -1.61 -6.10 4.98
C VAL A 112 -0.33 -5.51 4.41
N ASP A 113 -0.48 -4.54 3.52
CA ASP A 113 0.66 -3.77 3.02
C ASP A 113 1.14 -2.81 4.13
N ALA A 114 2.45 -2.69 4.31
CA ALA A 114 3.04 -1.81 5.33
C ALA A 114 2.57 -0.36 5.19
N ARG A 115 2.30 0.12 3.97
CA ARG A 115 1.80 1.47 3.69
C ARG A 115 0.40 1.73 4.24
N LYS A 116 -0.38 0.67 4.41
CA LYS A 116 -1.74 0.71 4.96
C LYS A 116 -1.76 0.52 6.48
N CYS A 117 -0.61 0.23 7.07
CA CYS A 117 -0.47 0.11 8.51
C CYS A 117 -0.11 1.48 9.09
N THR A 118 -0.92 1.95 10.01
CA THR A 118 -0.56 3.06 10.90
C THR A 118 -0.15 2.48 12.24
N LEU A 119 0.95 2.96 12.84
CA LEU A 119 1.29 2.60 14.22
C LEU A 119 0.14 3.05 15.11
N ALA A 120 -0.51 2.10 15.79
CA ALA A 120 -1.48 2.43 16.81
C ALA A 120 -0.70 3.09 17.96
N ALA A 121 -1.20 4.21 18.48
CA ALA A 121 -0.54 4.90 19.58
C ALA A 121 -0.32 3.90 20.73
N ASP A 122 0.93 3.80 21.16
CA ASP A 122 1.32 3.00 22.31
C ASP A 122 0.47 3.44 23.52
N PRO A 123 -0.25 2.55 24.23
CA PRO A 123 -0.99 2.96 25.42
C PRO A 123 -0.08 3.28 26.63
N ALA A 124 1.23 3.47 26.46
CA ALA A 124 2.15 3.68 27.57
C ALA A 124 3.13 4.86 27.36
N GLU A 125 2.62 6.08 27.51
CA GLU A 125 3.24 7.00 28.47
C GLU A 125 2.15 7.35 29.48
N GLU A 126 1.93 6.44 30.45
CA GLU A 126 1.34 6.84 31.72
C GLU A 126 2.28 7.90 32.32
N ASP A 127 1.85 9.16 32.23
CA ASP A 127 2.40 10.29 32.96
C ASP A 127 2.39 9.92 34.45
N GLU A 128 3.51 9.39 34.95
CA GLU A 128 3.70 9.15 36.39
C GLU A 128 3.47 10.50 37.08
N PRO A 129 2.44 10.65 37.94
CA PRO A 129 2.24 11.91 38.62
C PRO A 129 3.48 12.17 39.49
N PRO A 130 4.01 13.41 39.49
CA PRO A 130 5.25 13.70 40.20
C PRO A 130 5.08 13.36 41.69
N PRO A 131 6.13 12.82 42.34
CA PRO A 131 6.06 12.55 43.77
C PRO A 131 5.80 13.85 44.55
N PHE A 132 4.86 13.76 45.50
CA PHE A 132 4.36 14.84 46.36
C PHE A 132 5.45 15.56 47.17
#